data_AF-A0A7W9WJA6-F1
#
_entry.id   AF-A0A7W9WJA6-F1
#
_cell.length_a   1.000
_cell.length_b   1.000
_cell.length_c   1.000
_cell.angle_alpha   90.00
_cell.angle_beta   90.00
_cell.angle_gamma   90.00
#
_symmetry.space_group_name_H-M   'P 1'
#
loop_
_entity.id
_entity.type
_entity.pdbx_description
1 polymer ?
#
loop_
_entity_poly.entity_id
_entity_poly.type
_entity_poly.pdbx_seq_one_letter_code
_entity_poly.pdbx_strand_id
1 'polypeptide(L)'
;MADIAENALQLGHPPADRAAAHPLAIPAHTVSVADVWVSGDLGFVLLLHRRDDGLIAEELYYSLQRTNGVWERPDHLSGGIVGTELGTSAMVEDTLAGASMSVVAESESLVYTGRGSDGDEGEIVHTWELLVSDDADVIEIERFSQAAPGTPAISRRDVAGPLMLLALLPGERARVSALRRENSLFTQFGNVLDLHNPSSDPQ
;
A
#
# COMPACT_ATOMS: atom_id res chain seq x y z
N MET A 1 5.28 10.20 -12.38
CA MET A 1 5.65 8.85 -11.88
C MET A 1 4.87 7.72 -12.55
N ALA A 2 3.76 8.02 -13.26
CA ALA A 2 2.99 7.03 -14.04
C ALA A 2 3.84 6.11 -14.94
N ASP A 3 4.82 6.63 -15.67
CA ASP A 3 5.70 5.79 -16.53
C ASP A 3 6.51 4.76 -15.72
N ILE A 4 6.87 5.07 -14.47
CA ILE A 4 7.57 4.15 -13.57
C ILE A 4 6.62 3.05 -13.09
N ALA A 5 5.38 3.43 -12.74
CA ALA A 5 4.33 2.47 -12.40
C ALA A 5 4.01 1.54 -13.58
N GLU A 6 3.94 2.08 -14.81
CA GLU A 6 3.66 1.29 -16.01
C GLU A 6 4.75 0.24 -16.24
N ASN A 7 6.02 0.65 -16.16
CA ASN A 7 7.15 -0.27 -16.27
C ASN A 7 7.13 -1.33 -15.17
N ALA A 8 6.77 -0.98 -13.94
CA ALA A 8 6.67 -1.92 -12.83
C ALA A 8 5.58 -2.99 -13.06
N LEU A 9 4.42 -2.59 -13.57
CA LEU A 9 3.34 -3.49 -13.93
C LEU A 9 3.72 -4.43 -15.08
N GLN A 10 4.46 -3.94 -16.08
CA GLN A 10 4.97 -4.77 -17.17
C GLN A 10 5.96 -5.83 -16.66
N LEU A 11 6.73 -5.53 -15.62
CA LEU A 11 7.65 -6.48 -15.01
C LEU A 11 6.94 -7.50 -14.11
N GLY A 12 5.80 -7.14 -13.50
CA GLY A 12 4.95 -8.07 -12.74
C GLY A 12 5.45 -8.43 -11.34
N HIS A 13 6.51 -7.77 -10.87
CA HIS A 13 7.07 -7.91 -9.53
C HIS A 13 7.94 -6.69 -9.21
N PRO A 14 8.02 -6.27 -7.93
CA PRO A 14 9.05 -5.31 -7.54
C PRO A 14 10.43 -5.89 -7.90
N PRO A 15 11.40 -5.08 -8.35
CA PRO A 15 12.74 -5.58 -8.65
C PRO A 15 13.30 -6.33 -7.42
N ALA A 16 13.67 -7.60 -7.62
CA ALA A 16 13.88 -8.61 -6.59
C ALA A 16 15.15 -8.42 -5.72
N ASP A 17 15.53 -7.20 -5.40
CA ASP A 17 16.82 -6.88 -4.79
C ASP A 17 16.72 -6.23 -3.39
N ARG A 18 15.65 -6.53 -2.64
CA ARG A 18 15.49 -6.06 -1.25
C ARG A 18 15.78 -7.14 -0.20
N ALA A 19 16.84 -7.93 -0.42
CA ALA A 19 17.38 -8.84 0.58
C ALA A 19 18.34 -8.15 1.58
N ALA A 20 18.54 -6.82 1.50
CA ALA A 20 19.57 -6.14 2.28
C ALA A 20 19.00 -5.37 3.47
N ALA A 21 19.61 -5.62 4.64
CA ALA A 21 19.24 -5.17 5.97
C ALA A 21 19.50 -3.67 6.25
N HIS A 22 19.21 -2.77 5.33
CA HIS A 22 19.49 -1.34 5.48
C HIS A 22 18.23 -0.49 5.35
N PRO A 23 18.10 0.61 6.11
CA PRO A 23 17.02 1.56 5.92
C PRO A 23 17.00 1.99 4.46
N LEU A 24 15.80 1.98 3.87
CA LEU A 24 15.61 2.24 2.45
C LEU A 24 16.05 3.68 2.12
N ALA A 25 17.28 3.83 1.65
CA ALA A 25 17.79 5.13 1.23
C ALA A 25 17.23 5.46 -0.16
N ILE A 26 16.21 6.32 -0.22
CA ILE A 26 15.69 6.88 -1.47
C ILE A 26 16.41 8.21 -1.72
N PRO A 27 17.30 8.30 -2.71
CA PRO A 27 17.99 9.54 -3.01
C PRO A 27 17.00 10.64 -3.42
N ALA A 28 17.41 11.90 -3.23
CA ALA A 28 16.64 13.04 -3.73
C ALA A 28 16.36 12.88 -5.23
N HIS A 29 15.16 13.26 -5.67
CA HIS A 29 14.70 13.17 -7.06
C HIS A 29 14.66 11.74 -7.63
N THR A 30 14.72 10.71 -6.78
CA THR A 30 14.55 9.32 -7.18
C THR A 30 13.19 8.81 -6.72
N VAL A 31 12.60 7.94 -7.54
CA VAL A 31 11.37 7.22 -7.24
C VAL A 31 11.70 5.74 -7.23
N SER A 32 11.29 5.03 -6.18
CA SER A 32 11.47 3.58 -6.04
C SER A 32 10.12 2.89 -6.09
N VAL A 33 10.03 1.76 -6.78
CA VAL A 33 8.90 0.83 -6.64
C VAL A 33 9.06 0.12 -5.30
N ALA A 34 8.06 0.21 -4.43
CA ALA A 34 8.01 -0.50 -3.16
C ALA A 34 7.24 -1.80 -3.23
N ASP A 35 6.15 -1.81 -4.00
CA ASP A 35 5.31 -3.00 -4.13
C ASP A 35 4.59 -2.98 -5.48
N VAL A 36 4.29 -4.18 -5.98
CA VAL A 36 3.45 -4.40 -7.17
C VAL A 36 2.48 -5.51 -6.83
N TRP A 37 1.19 -5.20 -6.91
CA TRP A 37 0.13 -6.16 -6.64
C TRP A 37 -0.78 -6.28 -7.86
N VAL A 38 -0.96 -7.50 -8.35
CA VAL A 38 -1.81 -7.79 -9.51
C VAL A 38 -2.91 -8.77 -9.09
N SER A 39 -4.15 -8.44 -9.43
CA SER A 39 -5.35 -9.25 -9.19
C SER A 39 -6.18 -9.30 -10.47
N GLY A 40 -6.05 -10.40 -11.22
CA GLY A 40 -6.67 -10.52 -12.54
C GLY A 40 -6.10 -9.50 -13.53
N ASP A 41 -6.97 -8.67 -14.09
CA ASP A 41 -6.61 -7.57 -15.00
C ASP A 41 -6.31 -6.25 -14.26
N LEU A 42 -6.41 -6.20 -12.93
CA LEU A 42 -6.18 -4.98 -12.17
C LEU A 42 -4.81 -5.03 -11.51
N GLY A 43 -4.04 -3.97 -11.68
CA GLY A 43 -2.68 -3.85 -11.16
C GLY A 43 -2.52 -2.59 -10.34
N PHE A 44 -1.82 -2.71 -9.22
CA PHE A 44 -1.47 -1.61 -8.32
C PHE A 44 0.04 -1.53 -8.16
N VAL A 45 0.55 -0.31 -8.10
CA VAL A 45 1.97 -0.03 -7.85
C VAL A 45 2.09 0.98 -6.74
N LEU A 46 2.84 0.61 -5.71
CA LEU A 46 3.25 1.53 -4.66
C LEU A 46 4.62 2.11 -5.02
N LEU A 47 4.66 3.43 -5.16
CA LEU A 47 5.89 4.18 -5.40
C LEU A 47 6.29 4.95 -4.16
N LEU A 48 7.58 5.01 -3.91
CA LEU A 48 8.17 5.83 -2.85
C LEU A 48 9.02 6.92 -3.47
N HIS A 49 8.91 8.13 -2.95
CA HIS A 49 9.75 9.25 -3.37
C HIS A 49 10.08 10.15 -2.18
N ARG A 50 11.15 10.94 -2.32
CA ARG A 50 11.50 11.96 -1.34
C ARG A 50 10.78 13.26 -1.68
N ARG A 51 10.01 13.78 -0.72
CA ARG A 51 9.36 15.10 -0.74
C ARG A 51 10.39 16.22 -0.59
N ASP A 52 9.97 17.44 -0.88
CA ASP A 52 10.81 18.65 -0.75
C ASP A 52 11.22 18.95 0.71
N ASP A 53 10.44 18.48 1.68
CA ASP A 53 10.76 18.55 3.12
C ASP A 53 11.77 17.47 3.57
N GLY A 54 12.19 16.59 2.65
CA GLY A 54 13.16 15.52 2.90
C GLY A 54 12.55 14.23 3.45
N LEU A 55 11.24 14.20 3.72
CA LEU A 55 10.53 12.99 4.14
C LEU A 55 10.23 12.07 2.95
N ILE A 56 10.01 10.79 3.23
CA ILE A 56 9.54 9.84 2.22
C ILE A 56 8.03 9.87 2.16
N ALA A 57 7.47 9.97 0.96
CA ALA A 57 6.06 9.78 0.67
C ALA A 57 5.83 8.49 -0.11
N GLU A 58 4.66 7.91 0.10
CA GLU A 58 4.14 6.85 -0.74
C GLU A 58 3.09 7.41 -1.71
N GLU A 59 3.12 6.96 -2.96
CA GLU A 59 2.08 7.22 -3.97
C GLU A 59 1.56 5.88 -4.50
N LEU A 60 0.24 5.73 -4.54
CA LEU A 60 -0.40 4.54 -5.07
C LEU A 60 -0.90 4.82 -6.48
N TYR A 61 -0.54 3.96 -7.42
CA TYR A 61 -1.05 3.97 -8.78
C TYR A 61 -1.83 2.70 -9.05
N TYR A 62 -2.85 2.79 -9.88
CA TYR A 62 -3.56 1.63 -10.41
C TYR A 62 -3.58 1.66 -11.94
N SER A 63 -3.74 0.50 -12.55
CA SER A 63 -3.95 0.36 -13.99
C SER A 63 -4.73 -0.90 -14.28
N LEU A 64 -5.44 -0.90 -15.42
CA LEU A 64 -6.06 -2.09 -15.98
C LEU A 64 -5.17 -2.72 -17.04
N GLN A 65 -5.27 -4.04 -17.18
CA GLN A 65 -4.68 -4.80 -18.28
C GLN A 65 -5.76 -5.05 -19.32
N ARG A 66 -5.49 -4.62 -20.55
CA ARG A 66 -6.37 -4.92 -21.68
C ARG A 66 -6.32 -6.41 -22.02
N THR A 67 -7.32 -6.87 -22.77
CA THR A 67 -7.41 -8.26 -23.26
C THR A 67 -6.22 -8.71 -24.11
N ASN A 68 -5.47 -7.78 -24.69
CA ASN A 68 -4.22 -8.05 -25.42
C ASN A 68 -2.99 -8.17 -24.51
N GLY A 69 -3.16 -8.11 -23.18
CA GLY A 69 -2.09 -8.21 -22.17
C GLY A 69 -1.35 -6.90 -21.89
N VAL A 70 -1.74 -5.79 -22.53
CA VAL A 70 -1.08 -4.48 -22.35
C VAL A 70 -1.74 -3.71 -21.21
N TRP A 71 -0.93 -3.22 -20.27
CA TRP A 71 -1.38 -2.30 -19.21
C TRP A 71 -1.75 -0.94 -19.81
N GLU A 72 -2.86 -0.37 -19.35
CA GLU A 72 -3.21 1.01 -19.62
C GLU A 72 -2.25 1.98 -18.92
N ARG A 73 -2.42 3.28 -19.18
CA ARG A 73 -1.63 4.28 -18.47
C ARG A 73 -2.07 4.27 -17.00
N PRO A 74 -1.14 4.14 -16.04
CA PRO A 74 -1.53 4.12 -14.63
C PRO A 74 -2.07 5.47 -14.16
N ASP A 75 -3.16 5.42 -13.42
CA ASP A 75 -3.78 6.55 -12.75
C ASP A 75 -3.39 6.57 -11.27
N HIS A 76 -3.20 7.77 -10.73
CA HIS A 76 -2.85 7.96 -9.33
C HIS A 76 -4.11 7.83 -8.46
N LEU A 77 -4.07 6.94 -7.45
CA LEU A 77 -5.04 6.90 -6.37
C LEU A 77 -4.61 7.90 -5.31
N SER A 78 -5.36 8.98 -5.18
CA SER A 78 -5.17 9.91 -4.06
C SER A 78 -5.44 9.17 -2.75
N GLY A 79 -4.42 9.11 -1.89
CA GLY A 79 -4.63 8.89 -0.47
C GLY A 79 -5.55 9.97 0.11
N GLY A 80 -6.08 9.72 1.31
CA GLY A 80 -6.96 10.66 2.00
C GLY A 80 -6.28 12.03 2.14
N ILE A 81 -6.82 13.03 1.45
CA ILE A 81 -6.41 14.44 1.57
C ILE A 81 -6.71 15.01 2.98
N VAL A 82 -7.29 14.22 3.89
CA VAL A 82 -7.74 14.66 5.20
C VAL A 82 -7.23 13.70 6.26
N GLY A 83 -6.37 14.18 7.14
CA GLY A 83 -5.93 13.41 8.30
C GLY A 83 -5.10 14.23 9.24
N THR A 84 -3.78 14.25 9.04
CA THR A 84 -2.87 14.93 9.95
C THR A 84 -1.62 15.37 9.18
N GLU A 85 -1.35 16.67 9.09
CA GLU A 85 0.00 17.14 8.73
C GLU A 85 0.94 16.75 9.87
N LEU A 86 1.54 15.56 9.78
CA LEU A 86 2.54 15.10 10.73
C LEU A 86 3.86 15.81 10.43
N GLY A 87 3.95 17.07 10.86
CA GLY A 87 5.09 17.94 10.57
C GLY A 87 6.31 17.70 11.48
N THR A 88 6.19 16.91 12.54
CA THR A 88 7.28 16.62 13.51
C THR A 88 7.17 15.24 14.13
N SER A 89 8.29 14.66 14.57
CA SER A 89 8.33 13.38 15.29
C SER A 89 7.48 13.38 16.57
N ALA A 90 7.37 14.52 17.27
CA ALA A 90 6.52 14.63 18.46
C ALA A 90 5.03 14.44 18.12
N MET A 91 4.57 14.95 16.97
CA MET A 91 3.19 14.74 16.53
C MET A 91 2.92 13.28 16.16
N VAL A 92 3.93 12.57 15.63
CA VAL A 92 3.86 11.13 15.35
C VAL A 92 3.72 10.34 16.64
N GLU A 93 4.58 10.60 17.61
CA GLU A 93 4.54 9.96 18.94
C GLU A 93 3.21 10.20 19.66
N ASP A 94 2.72 11.44 19.67
CA ASP A 94 1.44 11.81 20.26
C ASP A 94 0.26 11.10 19.57
N THR A 95 0.28 11.02 18.23
CA THR A 95 -0.79 10.37 17.45
C THR A 95 -0.80 8.86 17.66
N LEU A 96 0.38 8.24 17.78
CA LEU A 96 0.48 6.81 18.08
C LEU A 96 0.08 6.50 19.52
N ALA A 97 0.27 7.43 20.47
CA ALA A 97 -0.09 7.26 21.88
C ALA A 97 0.43 5.93 22.49
N GLY A 98 1.62 5.50 22.07
CA GLY A 98 2.25 4.23 22.49
C GLY A 98 1.85 2.98 21.71
N ALA A 99 0.97 3.10 20.71
CA ALA A 99 0.69 2.05 19.74
C ALA A 99 1.86 1.87 18.75
N SER A 100 2.01 0.68 18.16
CA SER A 100 3.00 0.47 17.10
C SER A 100 2.52 1.02 15.76
N MET A 101 1.20 1.07 15.56
CA MET A 101 0.57 1.64 14.37
C MET A 101 -0.83 2.19 14.67
N SER A 102 -1.28 3.16 13.85
CA SER A 102 -2.65 3.68 13.88
C SER A 102 -3.15 4.00 12.47
N VAL A 103 -4.46 3.97 12.25
CA VAL A 103 -5.08 4.52 11.04
C VAL A 103 -5.23 6.03 11.22
N VAL A 104 -4.70 6.81 10.28
CA VAL A 104 -4.77 8.29 10.34
C VAL A 104 -5.67 8.90 9.28
N ALA A 105 -5.90 8.17 8.19
CA ALA A 105 -6.87 8.55 7.17
C ALA A 105 -7.39 7.30 6.43
N GLU A 106 -8.56 7.46 5.84
CA GLU A 106 -9.19 6.48 4.96
C GLU A 106 -9.78 7.21 3.75
N SER A 107 -9.79 6.55 2.60
CA SER A 107 -10.33 7.10 1.37
C SER A 107 -10.84 6.01 0.46
N GLU A 108 -11.85 6.35 -0.35
CA GLU A 108 -12.44 5.45 -1.32
C GLU A 108 -12.24 6.03 -2.72
N SER A 109 -11.83 5.18 -3.65
CA SER A 109 -11.64 5.53 -5.05
C SER A 109 -12.40 4.56 -5.93
N LEU A 110 -13.24 5.09 -6.83
CA LEU A 110 -13.89 4.29 -7.86
C LEU A 110 -12.87 3.95 -8.96
N VAL A 111 -12.49 2.69 -9.04
CA VAL A 111 -11.61 2.15 -10.09
C VAL A 111 -12.47 1.53 -11.16
N TYR A 112 -12.58 2.20 -12.31
CA TYR A 112 -13.30 1.66 -13.45
C TYR A 112 -12.58 0.41 -13.96
N THR A 113 -13.24 -0.76 -13.96
CA THR A 113 -12.64 -2.00 -14.46
C THR A 113 -13.15 -2.36 -15.85
N GLY A 114 -14.21 -1.68 -16.32
CA GLY A 114 -14.83 -1.95 -17.62
C GLY A 114 -15.47 -3.34 -17.73
N ARG A 115 -15.61 -4.05 -16.59
CA ARG A 115 -16.17 -5.40 -16.51
C ARG A 115 -17.70 -5.44 -16.56
N GLY A 116 -18.35 -4.29 -16.42
CA GLY A 116 -19.80 -4.15 -16.48
C GLY A 116 -20.38 -4.21 -17.88
N SER A 117 -21.63 -4.64 -17.99
CA SER A 117 -22.35 -4.71 -19.28
C SER A 117 -22.45 -3.35 -19.98
N ASP A 118 -22.41 -2.27 -19.19
CA ASP A 118 -22.59 -0.90 -19.64
C ASP A 118 -21.25 -0.12 -19.68
N GLY A 119 -20.13 -0.75 -19.32
CA GLY A 119 -18.79 -0.14 -19.33
C GLY A 119 -18.49 0.84 -18.19
N ASP A 120 -19.52 1.23 -17.42
CA ASP A 120 -19.41 2.19 -16.30
C ASP A 120 -19.27 1.53 -14.91
N GLU A 121 -19.19 0.19 -14.85
CA GLU A 121 -18.97 -0.50 -13.57
C GLU A 121 -17.52 -0.33 -13.12
N GLY A 122 -17.38 0.26 -11.93
CA GLY A 122 -16.13 0.38 -11.22
C GLY A 122 -16.18 -0.36 -9.88
N GLU A 123 -15.01 -0.76 -9.42
CA GLU A 123 -14.79 -1.37 -8.12
C GLU A 123 -14.36 -0.26 -7.14
N ILE A 124 -15.01 -0.19 -5.97
CA ILE A 124 -14.60 0.75 -4.92
C ILE A 124 -13.36 0.19 -4.23
N VAL A 125 -12.21 0.83 -4.46
CA VAL A 125 -10.97 0.52 -3.77
C VAL A 125 -10.88 1.39 -2.54
N HIS A 126 -10.72 0.74 -1.38
CA HIS A 126 -10.55 1.42 -0.11
C HIS A 126 -9.06 1.54 0.20
N THR A 127 -8.56 2.75 0.41
CA THR A 127 -7.16 3.04 0.74
C THR A 127 -7.06 3.52 2.18
N TRP A 128 -6.25 2.82 2.97
CA TRP A 128 -5.93 3.13 4.36
C TRP A 128 -4.57 3.81 4.45
N GLU A 129 -4.50 4.92 5.17
CA GLU A 129 -3.24 5.55 5.56
C GLU A 129 -2.90 5.18 7.00
N LEU A 130 -1.77 4.51 7.15
CA LEU A 130 -1.28 4.00 8.42
C LEU A 130 -0.12 4.85 8.88
N LEU A 131 -0.21 5.34 10.12
CA LEU A 131 0.93 5.85 10.85
C LEU A 131 1.64 4.68 11.53
N VAL A 132 2.95 4.58 11.34
CA VAL A 132 3.81 3.50 11.83
C VAL A 132 4.88 4.08 12.73
N SER A 133 5.14 3.41 13.86
CA SER A 133 6.22 3.78 14.78
C SER A 133 7.59 3.62 14.13
N ASP A 134 8.51 4.54 14.42
CA ASP A 134 9.93 4.47 14.00
C ASP A 134 10.66 3.25 14.59
N ASP A 135 10.06 2.58 15.56
CA ASP A 135 10.54 1.30 16.10
C ASP A 135 10.30 0.10 15.17
N ALA A 136 9.50 0.27 14.11
CA ALA A 136 9.18 -0.80 13.16
C ALA A 136 10.17 -0.79 12.00
N ASP A 137 10.77 -1.95 11.71
CA ASP A 137 11.62 -2.12 10.53
C ASP A 137 10.79 -2.57 9.32
N VAL A 138 9.74 -3.36 9.57
CA VAL A 138 8.93 -4.00 8.54
C VAL A 138 7.47 -4.03 8.97
N ILE A 139 6.57 -3.85 8.01
CA ILE A 139 5.16 -4.20 8.15
C ILE A 139 4.88 -5.52 7.42
N GLU A 140 4.24 -6.45 8.12
CA GLU A 140 3.67 -7.66 7.54
C GLU A 140 2.18 -7.48 7.32
N ILE A 141 1.72 -7.89 6.14
CA ILE A 141 0.34 -7.73 5.69
C ILE A 141 -0.15 -9.12 5.30
N GLU A 142 -1.12 -9.62 6.05
CA GLU A 142 -1.88 -10.82 5.72
C GLU A 142 -3.17 -10.39 5.03
N ARG A 143 -3.27 -10.61 3.72
CA ARG A 143 -4.46 -10.28 2.92
C ARG A 143 -5.38 -11.49 2.78
N PHE A 144 -6.66 -11.28 3.05
CA PHE A 144 -7.73 -12.26 2.91
C PHE A 144 -8.67 -11.77 1.81
N SER A 145 -8.82 -12.57 0.75
CA SER A 145 -9.73 -12.29 -0.36
C SER A 145 -10.83 -13.34 -0.42
N GLN A 146 -12.05 -12.91 -0.74
CA GLN A 146 -13.16 -13.83 -1.00
C GLN A 146 -12.92 -14.72 -2.23
N ALA A 147 -12.11 -14.26 -3.19
CA ALA A 147 -11.77 -15.01 -4.40
C ALA A 147 -10.84 -16.21 -4.13
N ALA A 148 -10.09 -16.18 -3.02
CA ALA A 148 -9.17 -17.24 -2.61
C ALA A 148 -9.37 -17.57 -1.11
N PRO A 149 -10.50 -18.20 -0.74
CA PRO A 149 -10.81 -18.48 0.65
C PRO A 149 -9.90 -19.59 1.21
N GLY A 150 -9.25 -19.32 2.35
CA GLY A 150 -8.60 -20.35 3.18
C GLY A 150 -7.08 -20.23 3.36
N THR A 151 -6.39 -19.38 2.61
CA THR A 151 -4.97 -19.07 2.89
C THR A 151 -4.70 -17.60 2.61
N PRO A 152 -4.25 -16.81 3.60
CA PRO A 152 -3.93 -15.41 3.36
C PRO A 152 -2.71 -15.28 2.46
N ALA A 153 -2.73 -14.27 1.58
CA ALA A 153 -1.54 -13.83 0.89
C ALA A 153 -0.71 -12.97 1.86
N ILE A 154 0.49 -13.43 2.19
CA ILE A 154 1.38 -12.75 3.12
C ILE A 154 2.43 -11.96 2.32
N SER A 155 2.55 -10.68 2.64
CA SER A 155 3.58 -9.80 2.07
C SER A 155 4.25 -9.00 3.19
N ARG A 156 5.50 -8.59 2.96
CA ARG A 156 6.28 -7.78 3.89
C ARG A 156 6.84 -6.56 3.16
N ARG A 157 6.77 -5.40 3.80
CA ARG A 157 7.28 -4.13 3.27
C ARG A 157 8.17 -3.48 4.31
N ASP A 158 9.36 -3.06 3.91
CA ASP A 158 10.23 -2.25 4.76
C ASP A 158 9.56 -0.90 5.07
N VAL A 159 9.68 -0.43 6.31
CA VAL A 159 9.19 0.89 6.70
C VAL A 159 10.15 1.94 6.15
N ALA A 160 9.68 2.71 5.17
CA ALA A 160 10.48 3.77 4.52
C ALA A 160 10.24 5.16 5.13
N GLY A 161 9.19 5.30 5.93
CA GLY A 161 8.77 6.52 6.60
C GLY A 161 7.59 6.25 7.53
N PRO A 162 7.12 7.26 8.27
CA PRO A 162 6.07 7.09 9.27
C PRO A 162 4.69 6.80 8.64
N LEU A 163 4.48 7.13 7.37
CA LEU A 163 3.20 6.91 6.68
C LEU A 163 3.31 5.76 5.70
N MET A 164 2.31 4.88 5.72
CA MET A 164 2.18 3.77 4.77
C MET A 164 0.77 3.68 4.21
N LEU A 165 0.66 3.39 2.91
CA LEU A 165 -0.60 3.18 2.20
C LEU A 165 -0.91 1.69 2.05
N LEU A 166 -2.19 1.36 2.24
CA LEU A 166 -2.71 0.02 1.98
C LEU A 166 -4.05 0.12 1.25
N ALA A 167 -4.09 -0.32 0.00
CA ALA A 167 -5.34 -0.51 -0.72
C ALA A 167 -5.92 -1.92 -0.50
N LEU A 168 -7.25 -2.00 -0.39
CA LEU A 168 -8.05 -3.22 -0.33
C LEU A 168 -9.11 -3.19 -1.44
N LEU A 169 -9.24 -4.30 -2.18
CA LEU A 169 -10.33 -4.49 -3.15
C LEU A 169 -11.66 -4.78 -2.44
N PRO A 170 -12.81 -4.62 -3.11
CA PRO A 170 -14.10 -4.96 -2.53
C PRO A 170 -14.13 -6.35 -1.91
N GLY A 171 -14.62 -6.45 -0.68
CA GLY A 171 -14.72 -7.71 0.07
C GLY A 171 -13.39 -8.23 0.64
N GLU A 172 -12.27 -7.53 0.44
CA GLU A 172 -10.99 -7.89 1.05
C GLU A 172 -10.87 -7.43 2.50
N ARG A 173 -10.04 -8.17 3.24
CA ARG A 173 -9.61 -7.84 4.59
C ARG A 173 -8.10 -7.97 4.69
N ALA A 174 -7.45 -7.13 5.48
CA ALA A 174 -6.05 -7.29 5.83
C ALA A 174 -5.82 -7.25 7.34
N ARG A 175 -4.91 -8.10 7.81
CA ARG A 175 -4.28 -7.92 9.12
C ARG A 175 -2.89 -7.35 8.92
N VAL A 176 -2.59 -6.30 9.66
CA VAL A 176 -1.35 -5.54 9.51
C VAL A 176 -0.62 -5.54 10.85
N SER A 177 0.64 -5.98 10.82
CA SER A 177 1.50 -6.18 11.99
C SER A 177 2.83 -5.45 11.82
N ALA A 178 3.26 -4.74 12.87
CA ALA A 178 4.58 -4.11 12.91
C ALA A 178 5.62 -5.10 13.44
N LEU A 179 6.73 -5.22 12.73
CA LEU A 179 7.81 -6.15 13.04
C LEU A 179 9.14 -5.39 13.25
N ARG A 180 9.88 -5.81 14.27
CA ARG A 180 11.30 -5.46 14.46
C ARG A 180 12.18 -6.54 13.85
N ARG A 181 13.30 -6.13 13.26
CA ARG A 181 14.31 -6.98 12.67
C ARG A 181 15.51 -7.09 13.61
N GLU A 182 15.68 -8.25 14.22
CA GLU A 182 16.80 -8.55 15.12
C GLU A 182 17.58 -9.77 14.62
N ASN A 183 18.83 -9.60 14.20
CA ASN A 183 19.71 -10.70 13.77
C ASN A 183 19.05 -11.68 12.77
N SER A 184 18.38 -11.12 11.75
CA SER A 184 17.60 -11.85 10.72
C SER A 184 16.29 -12.49 11.19
N LEU A 185 15.90 -12.31 12.45
CA LEU A 185 14.57 -12.67 12.96
C LEU A 185 13.63 -11.46 12.89
N PHE A 186 12.35 -11.75 12.68
CA PHE A 186 11.30 -10.76 12.76
C PHE A 186 10.45 -11.03 14.00
N THR A 187 10.31 -10.02 14.84
CA THR A 187 9.50 -10.10 16.06
C THR A 187 8.39 -9.07 15.96
N GLN A 188 7.14 -9.53 16.02
CA GLN A 188 5.99 -8.63 16.08
C GLN A 188 5.99 -7.87 17.41
N PHE A 189 5.64 -6.59 17.36
CA PHE A 189 5.44 -5.77 18.55
C PHE A 189 4.24 -4.85 18.42
N GLY A 190 3.66 -4.50 19.58
CA GLY A 190 2.49 -3.63 19.67
C GLY A 190 1.21 -4.27 19.12
N ASN A 191 0.32 -3.43 18.58
CA ASN A 191 -1.00 -3.80 18.11
C ASN A 191 -0.99 -4.40 16.70
N VAL A 192 -2.06 -5.13 16.38
CA VAL A 192 -2.39 -5.57 15.01
C VAL A 192 -3.60 -4.75 14.56
N LEU A 193 -3.52 -4.18 13.36
CA LEU A 193 -4.65 -3.50 12.73
C LEU A 193 -5.44 -4.50 11.88
N ASP A 194 -6.76 -4.41 11.95
CA ASP A 194 -7.68 -5.26 11.20
C ASP A 194 -8.53 -4.38 10.29
N LEU A 195 -8.18 -4.38 9.00
CA LEU A 195 -8.68 -3.46 7.99
C LEU A 195 -9.57 -4.22 7.02
N HIS A 196 -10.65 -3.60 6.56
CA HIS A 196 -11.62 -4.25 5.69
C HIS A 196 -12.17 -3.27 4.66
N ASN A 197 -12.40 -3.76 3.44
CA ASN A 197 -13.24 -3.10 2.45
C ASN A 197 -14.51 -3.92 2.30
N PRO A 198 -15.70 -3.39 2.63
CA PRO A 198 -16.95 -4.13 2.46
C PRO A 198 -17.14 -4.57 1.00
N SER A 199 -17.81 -5.71 0.80
CA SER A 199 -18.18 -6.14 -0.55
C SER A 199 -19.24 -5.21 -1.12
N SER A 200 -19.11 -4.89 -2.40
CA SER A 200 -20.11 -4.17 -3.19
C SER A 200 -21.30 -5.06 -3.56
N ASP A 201 -21.88 -5.80 -2.61
CA ASP A 201 -23.10 -6.56 -2.89
C ASP A 201 -24.31 -5.62 -2.74
N PRO A 202 -25.18 -5.50 -3.76
CA PRO A 202 -26.48 -4.89 -3.57
C PRO A 202 -27.33 -5.83 -2.70
N GLN A 203 -27.89 -5.31 -1.61
CA GLN A 203 -29.02 -5.97 -0.93
C GLN A 203 -30.27 -6.00 -1.82
#